data_AF-B3CSA4-F1
#
_entry.id   AF-B3CSA4-F1
#
_cell.length_a   1.000
_cell.length_b   1.000
_cell.length_c   1.000
_cell.angle_alpha   90.00
_cell.angle_beta   90.00
_cell.angle_gamma   90.00
#
_symmetry.space_group_name_H-M   'P 1'
#
loop_
_entity.id
_entity.type
_entity.pdbx_description
1 polymer ?
#
loop_
_entity_poly.entity_id
_entity_poly.type
_entity_poly.pdbx_seq_one_letter_code
_entity_poly.pdbx_strand_id
1 'polypeptide(L)' 'MLPKRKRLSEYYPLTPEDAVILQRMFSRSFNIYFINQLLLKLSNKYSFRHFANKTAVLSYMAKALANELLTTDQANS' A
#
# COMPACT_ATOMS: atom_id res chain seq x y z
N MET A 1 3.73 24.06 12.85
CA MET A 1 4.74 23.02 12.56
C MET A 1 4.22 22.15 11.42
N LEU A 2 4.98 21.94 10.34
CA LEU A 2 4.56 20.98 9.29
C LEU A 2 4.58 19.56 9.87
N PRO A 3 3.61 18.68 9.52
CA PRO A 3 3.65 17.30 9.94
C PRO A 3 4.93 16.63 9.41
N LYS A 4 5.67 15.96 10.30
CA LYS A 4 6.89 15.23 9.96
C LYS A 4 6.52 14.13 8.96
N ARG A 5 7.11 14.17 7.77
CA ARG A 5 6.90 13.15 6.74
C ARG A 5 7.51 11.83 7.23
N LYS A 6 6.78 10.73 7.03
CA LYS A 6 7.19 9.38 7.45
C LYS A 6 7.43 8.48 6.25
N ARG A 7 8.35 7.53 6.36
CA ARG A 7 8.64 6.49 5.36
C ARG A 7 7.57 5.40 5.37
N LEU A 8 7.45 4.63 4.28
CA LEU A 8 6.52 3.50 4.20
C LEU A 8 6.69 2.49 5.33
N SER A 9 7.94 2.19 5.72
CA SER A 9 8.25 1.27 6.81
C SER A 9 7.73 1.74 8.17
N GLU A 10 7.56 3.06 8.37
CA GLU A 10 7.00 3.62 9.60
C GLU A 10 5.47 3.47 9.69
N TYR A 11 4.83 3.04 8.60
CA TYR A 11 3.40 2.71 8.56
C TYR A 11 3.16 1.19 8.59
N TYR A 12 4.22 0.38 8.75
CA TYR A 12 4.10 -1.07 8.83
C TYR A 12 3.93 -1.54 10.30
N PRO A 13 3.05 -2.51 10.58
CA PRO A 13 2.02 -3.06 9.68
C PRO A 13 0.82 -2.11 9.56
N LEU A 14 0.06 -2.22 8.46
CA LEU A 14 -1.24 -1.57 8.36
C LEU A 14 -2.24 -2.20 9.31
N THR A 15 -3.17 -1.40 9.83
CA THR A 15 -4.23 -1.88 10.72
C THR A 15 -5.37 -2.51 9.90
N PRO A 16 -6.23 -3.34 10.51
CA PRO A 16 -7.42 -3.88 9.85
C PRO A 16 -8.30 -2.80 9.21
N GLU A 17 -8.44 -1.64 9.85
CA GLU A 17 -9.23 -0.51 9.34
C GLU A 17 -8.63 0.05 8.04
N ASP A 18 -7.31 0.16 7.96
CA ASP A 18 -6.62 0.59 6.74
C ASP A 18 -6.82 -0.41 5.60
N ALA A 19 -6.76 -1.70 5.93
CA ALA A 19 -7.00 -2.77 4.96
C ALA A 19 -8.44 -2.70 4.43
N VAL A 20 -9.42 -2.43 5.29
CA VAL A 20 -10.82 -2.22 4.86
C VAL A 20 -10.95 -1.00 3.95
N ILE A 21 -10.26 0.10 4.23
CA ILE A 21 -10.25 1.28 3.35
C ILE A 21 -9.68 0.92 1.97
N LEU A 22 -8.55 0.20 1.94
CA LEU A 22 -7.96 -0.27 0.69
C LEU A 22 -8.89 -1.21 -0.08
N GLN A 23 -9.52 -2.18 0.60
CA GLN A 23 -10.48 -3.10 -0.02
C GLN A 23 -11.66 -2.37 -0.65
N ARG A 24 -12.19 -1.34 0.03
CA ARG A 24 -13.27 -0.49 -0.50
C ARG A 24 -12.84 0.30 -1.74
N MET A 25 -11.59 0.78 -1.80
CA MET A 25 -11.08 1.48 -2.98
C MET A 25 -11.03 0.59 -4.24
N PHE A 26 -10.92 -0.73 -4.07
CA PHE A 26 -10.82 -1.69 -5.18
C PHE A 26 -12.06 -2.53 -5.41
N SER A 27 -13.10 -2.37 -4.58
CA SER A 27 -14.27 -3.26 -4.55
C SER A 27 -13.87 -4.75 -4.52
N ARG A 28 -12.74 -5.07 -3.88
CA ARG A 28 -12.15 -6.42 -3.85
C ARG A 28 -11.56 -6.70 -2.48
N SER A 29 -11.88 -7.88 -1.93
CA SER A 29 -11.33 -8.33 -0.66
C SER A 29 -9.90 -8.82 -0.84
N PHE A 30 -8.94 -8.03 -0.37
CA PHE A 30 -7.54 -8.43 -0.25
C PHE A 30 -7.23 -8.90 1.16
N ASN A 31 -6.44 -9.97 1.25
CA ASN A 31 -5.90 -10.42 2.52
C ASN A 31 -4.96 -9.34 3.11
N ILE A 32 -5.18 -8.94 4.36
CA ILE A 32 -4.31 -7.97 5.05
C ILE A 32 -2.85 -8.41 5.11
N TYR A 33 -2.60 -9.72 5.20
CA TYR A 33 -1.25 -10.27 5.10
C TYR A 33 -0.60 -9.94 3.75
N PHE A 34 -1.33 -10.12 2.65
CA PHE A 34 -0.86 -9.77 1.31
C PHE A 34 -0.57 -8.27 1.19
N ILE A 35 -1.46 -7.42 1.69
CA ILE A 35 -1.27 -5.96 1.70
C ILE A 35 0.01 -5.59 2.46
N ASN A 36 0.22 -6.19 3.64
CA ASN A 36 1.40 -5.92 4.47
C ASN A 36 2.71 -6.41 3.82
N GLN A 37 2.69 -7.57 3.14
CA GLN A 37 3.84 -8.05 2.37
C GLN A 37 4.18 -7.12 1.20
N LEU A 38 3.17 -6.62 0.48
CA LEU A 38 3.36 -5.63 -0.56
C LEU A 38 3.93 -4.31 0.01
N LEU A 39 3.43 -3.86 1.16
CA LEU A 39 3.94 -2.66 1.83
C LEU A 39 5.42 -2.82 2.17
N LEU A 40 5.82 -3.98 2.69
CA LEU A 40 7.21 -4.29 3.03
C LEU A 40 8.11 -4.33 1.79
N LYS A 41 7.65 -4.96 0.70
CA LYS A 41 8.35 -4.98 -0.59
C LYS A 41 8.58 -3.55 -1.11
N LEU A 42 7.56 -2.70 -1.05
CA LEU A 42 7.62 -1.31 -1.51
C LEU A 42 8.46 -0.43 -0.59
N SER A 43 8.42 -0.63 0.73
CA SER A 43 9.25 0.13 1.66
C SER A 43 10.74 -0.14 1.45
N ASN A 44 11.08 -1.39 1.12
CA ASN A 44 12.46 -1.78 0.80
C ASN A 44 12.89 -1.22 -0.56
N LYS A 45 12.03 -1.32 -1.58
CA LYS A 45 12.32 -0.83 -2.95
C LYS A 45 12.41 0.70 -3.02
N TYR A 46 11.60 1.41 -2.24
CA TYR A 46 11.47 2.87 -2.28
C TYR A 46 11.72 3.50 -0.90
N SER A 47 12.83 3.14 -0.25
CA SER A 47 13.20 3.54 1.11
C SER A 47 13.33 5.06 1.33
N PHE A 48 13.60 5.82 0.27
CA PHE A 48 13.70 7.30 0.31
C PHE A 48 12.36 8.01 0.10
N ARG A 49 11.26 7.28 -0.14
CA ARG A 49 9.94 7.89 -0.36
C ARG A 49 9.27 8.18 0.98
N HIS A 50 8.91 9.45 1.16
CA HIS A 50 8.27 9.94 2.38
C HIS A 50 6.85 10.41 2.08
N PHE A 51 5.95 10.17 3.02
CA PHE A 51 4.53 10.48 2.94
C PHE A 51 4.15 11.45 4.04
N ALA A 52 3.34 12.45 3.67
CA ALA A 52 2.89 13.48 4.61
C ALA A 52 1.85 12.95 5.60
N ASN A 53 1.05 11.96 5.22
CA ASN A 53 0.00 11.38 6.04
C ASN A 53 -0.36 9.95 5.57
N LYS A 54 -1.16 9.27 6.39
CA LYS A 54 -1.61 7.89 6.14
C LYS A 54 -2.44 7.75 4.88
N THR A 55 -3.31 8.72 4.57
CA THR A 55 -4.13 8.73 3.34
C THR A 55 -3.26 8.66 2.09
N ALA A 56 -2.18 9.44 2.03
CA ALA A 56 -1.23 9.41 0.90
C ALA A 56 -0.54 8.04 0.77
N VAL A 57 -0.26 7.36 1.88
CA VAL A 57 0.26 5.99 1.89
C VAL A 57 -0.77 5.03 1.31
N LEU A 58 -2.03 5.10 1.74
CA LEU A 58 -3.09 4.22 1.25
C LEU A 58 -3.35 4.43 -0.24
N SER A 59 -3.39 5.67 -0.73
CA SER A 59 -3.52 5.94 -2.18
C SER A 59 -2.32 5.44 -2.99
N TYR A 60 -1.11 5.46 -2.43
CA TYR A 60 0.07 4.91 -3.08
C TYR A 60 0.04 3.39 -3.11
N MET A 61 -0.30 2.76 -1.97
CA MET A 61 -0.49 1.31 -1.86
C MET A 61 -1.55 0.82 -2.83
N ALA A 62 -2.65 1.56 -2.95
CA ALA A 62 -3.70 1.27 -3.93
C ALA A 62 -3.14 1.19 -5.35
N LYS A 63 -2.43 2.22 -5.81
CA LYS A 63 -1.83 2.23 -7.16
C LYS A 63 -0.86 1.06 -7.36
N ALA A 64 -0.05 0.74 -6.36
CA ALA A 64 0.86 -0.39 -6.44
C ALA A 64 0.13 -1.73 -6.52
N LEU A 65 -0.96 -1.89 -5.76
CA LEU A 65 -1.81 -3.07 -5.79
C LEU A 65 -2.47 -3.27 -7.16
N ALA A 66 -3.01 -2.19 -7.75
CA ALA A 66 -3.57 -2.21 -9.10
C ALA A 66 -2.54 -2.69 -10.13
N ASN A 67 -1.31 -2.18 -10.04
CA ASN A 67 -0.24 -2.56 -10.96
C ASN A 67 0.16 -4.04 -10.81
N GLU A 68 0.29 -4.55 -9.59
CA GLU A 68 0.64 -5.96 -9.38
C GLU A 68 -0.49 -6.90 -9.89
N LEU A 69 -1.75 -6.49 -9.77
CA LEU A 69 -2.90 -7.23 -10.32
C LEU A 69 -2.96 -7.20 -11.85
N LEU A 70 -2.71 -6.05 -12.48
CA LEU A 70 -2.63 -5.96 -13.94
C LEU A 70 -1.52 -6.85 -14.49
N THR A 71 -0.35 -6.88 -13.85
CA THR A 71 0.76 -7.74 -14.29
C THR A 71 0.48 -9.23 -14.10
N THR A 72 -0.38 -9.64 -13.17
CA THR A 72 -0.75 -11.05 -12.98
C THR A 72 -1.86 -11.49 -13.94
N ASP A 73 -2.76 -10.60 -14.34
CA ASP A 73 -3.77 -10.87 -15.36
C ASP A 73 -3.13 -11.01 -16.76
N GLN A 74 -2.16 -10.13 -17.07
CA GLN A 74 -1.40 -10.20 -18.32
C GLN A 74 -0.45 -11.39 -18.42
N ALA A 75 -0.06 -12.01 -17.29
CA ALA A 75 0.78 -13.21 -17.31
C ALA A 75 0.03 -14.49 -17.73
N ASN A 76 -1.31 -14.42 -17.83
CA ASN A 76 -2.18 -15.53 -18.21
C ASN A 76 -2.86 -15.32 -19.58
N SER A 77 -2.38 -14.38 -20.41
CA SER A 77 -2.86 -14.16 -21.79
C SER A 77 -1.87 -14.68 -22.84
#